data_AF-A0A427E4H1-F1
#
_entry.id   AF-A0A427E4H1-F1
#
_cell.length_a   1.000
_cell.length_b   1.000
_cell.length_c   1.000
_cell.angle_alpha   90.00
_cell.angle_beta   90.00
_cell.angle_gamma   90.00
#
_symmetry.space_group_name_H-M   'P 1'
#
loop_
_entity.id
_entity.type
_entity.pdbx_description
1 polymer ?
#
loop_
_entity_poly.entity_id
_entity_poly.type
_entity_poly.pdbx_seq_one_letter_code
_entity_poly.pdbx_strand_id
1 'polypeptide(L)'
;MLALALASLPMHASQASTDPSRLVESCAELVDIYVKRDQLRFAAAQTTALSEAMRAGYCRGVLDEYRRHYQCRRSDWRDQAEIIARHSPAQLEELDVDDLLAKACGY
;
A
#
# COMPACT_ATOMS: atom_id res chain seq x y z
N MET A 1 -2.34 3.84 43.55
CA MET A 1 -3.10 4.02 42.30
C MET A 1 -2.23 4.80 41.33
N LEU A 2 -1.60 4.13 40.36
CA LEU A 2 -0.82 4.79 39.30
C LEU A 2 -1.79 5.22 38.20
N ALA A 3 -2.00 6.53 38.03
CA ALA A 3 -2.74 7.07 36.90
C ALA A 3 -1.83 7.09 35.67
N LEU A 4 -2.09 6.21 34.69
CA LEU A 4 -1.47 6.31 33.37
C LEU A 4 -2.07 7.54 32.66
N ALA A 5 -1.28 8.60 32.55
CA ALA A 5 -1.60 9.70 31.66
C ALA A 5 -1.46 9.21 30.20
N LEU A 6 -2.58 9.01 29.51
CA LEU A 6 -2.58 8.87 28.05
C LEU A 6 -2.18 10.23 27.46
N ALA A 7 -0.88 10.42 27.22
CA ALA A 7 -0.41 11.52 26.39
C ALA A 7 -0.96 11.29 24.97
N SER A 8 -1.90 12.13 24.56
CA SER A 8 -2.39 12.20 23.18
C SER A 8 -1.23 12.58 22.28
N LEU A 9 -0.60 11.60 21.64
CA LEU A 9 0.36 11.87 20.57
C LEU A 9 -0.37 12.61 19.44
N PRO A 10 0.23 13.66 18.86
CA PRO A 10 -0.33 14.28 17.67
C PRO A 10 -0.38 13.22 16.57
N MET A 11 -1.59 12.79 16.21
CA MET A 11 -1.83 12.04 14.98
C MET A 11 -1.45 12.99 13.84
N HIS A 12 -0.23 12.83 13.32
CA HIS A 12 0.12 13.43 12.05
C HIS A 12 -0.75 12.75 11.01
N ALA A 13 -1.78 13.45 10.54
CA ALA A 13 -2.52 13.02 9.37
C ALA A 13 -1.50 12.84 8.24
N SER A 14 -1.24 11.60 7.85
CA SER A 14 -0.43 11.33 6.67
C SER A 14 -1.27 11.82 5.49
N GLN A 15 -0.91 12.97 4.92
CA GLN A 15 -1.46 13.32 3.61
C GLN A 15 -1.09 12.16 2.67
N ALA A 16 -2.08 11.69 1.90
CA ALA A 16 -1.81 10.77 0.81
C ALA A 16 -0.78 11.46 -0.09
N SER A 17 0.47 10.97 -0.05
CA SER A 17 1.53 11.55 -0.87
C SER A 17 1.17 11.33 -2.33
N THR A 18 1.25 12.39 -3.13
CA THR A 18 1.16 12.33 -4.59
C THR A 18 2.43 11.79 -5.23
N ASP A 19 3.32 11.16 -4.44
CA ASP A 19 4.58 10.60 -4.91
C ASP A 19 4.31 9.18 -5.46
N PRO A 20 4.40 8.99 -6.79
CA PRO A 20 4.16 7.70 -7.42
C PRO A 20 5.21 6.67 -6.99
N SER A 21 6.44 7.08 -6.65
CA SER A 21 7.51 6.19 -6.19
C SER A 21 7.15 5.53 -4.86
N ARG A 22 6.67 6.33 -3.90
CA ARG A 22 6.20 5.81 -2.61
C ARG A 22 5.06 4.81 -2.78
N LEU A 23 4.14 5.03 -3.71
CA LEU A 23 3.06 4.09 -3.99
C LEU A 23 3.59 2.77 -4.58
N VAL A 24 4.51 2.83 -5.54
CA VAL A 24 5.15 1.65 -6.14
C VAL A 24 5.91 0.84 -5.09
N GLU A 25 6.78 1.48 -4.30
CA GLU A 25 7.54 0.82 -3.22
C GLU A 25 6.62 0.17 -2.18
N SER A 26 5.54 0.86 -1.82
CA SER A 26 4.57 0.36 -0.85
C SER A 26 3.77 -0.84 -1.38
N CYS A 27 3.43 -0.84 -2.68
CA CYS A 27 2.75 -1.97 -3.31
C CYS A 27 3.69 -3.16 -3.54
N ALA A 28 4.97 -2.92 -3.83
CA ALA A 28 5.98 -3.98 -3.85
C ALA A 28 6.10 -4.65 -2.48
N GLU A 29 6.17 -3.87 -1.40
CA GLU A 29 6.19 -4.40 -0.03
C GLU A 29 4.92 -5.23 0.29
N LEU A 30 3.75 -4.74 -0.13
CA LEU A 30 2.49 -5.47 0.06
C LEU A 30 2.51 -6.83 -0.65
N VAL A 31 2.96 -6.86 -1.90
CA VAL A 31 3.06 -8.12 -2.68
C VAL A 31 4.04 -9.08 -2.02
N ASP A 32 5.21 -8.58 -1.59
CA ASP A 32 6.25 -9.39 -0.94
C ASP A 32 5.78 -10.00 0.39
N ILE A 33 5.07 -9.24 1.23
CA ILE A 33 4.49 -9.77 2.47
C ILE A 33 3.51 -10.90 2.16
N TYR A 34 2.70 -10.77 1.11
CA TYR A 34 1.75 -11.82 0.74
C TYR A 34 2.44 -13.05 0.16
N VAL A 35 3.49 -12.90 -0.65
CA VAL A 35 4.33 -14.02 -1.11
C VAL A 35 4.98 -14.73 0.10
N LYS A 36 5.56 -13.98 1.03
CA LYS A 36 6.12 -14.50 2.29
C LYS A 36 5.03 -15.21 3.11
N ARG A 37 3.81 -14.68 3.16
CA ARG A 37 2.67 -15.30 3.88
C ARG A 37 2.19 -16.59 3.22
N ASP A 38 2.16 -16.65 1.90
CA ASP A 38 1.78 -17.87 1.17
C ASP A 38 2.84 -18.97 1.40
N GLN A 39 4.12 -18.60 1.54
CA GLN A 39 5.24 -19.53 1.80
C GLN A 39 5.42 -19.91 3.29
N LEU A 40 5.24 -18.97 4.22
CA LEU A 40 5.60 -19.10 5.64
C LEU A 40 4.39 -19.04 6.59
N ARG A 41 3.19 -18.80 6.08
CA ARG A 41 1.91 -18.71 6.81
C ARG A 41 2.01 -17.84 8.07
N PHE A 42 1.84 -18.44 9.25
CA PHE A 42 1.84 -17.77 10.55
C PHE A 42 3.18 -17.11 10.91
N ALA A 43 4.29 -17.52 10.30
CA ALA A 43 5.59 -16.89 10.56
C ALA A 43 5.71 -15.51 9.89
N ALA A 44 5.01 -15.26 8.77
CA ALA A 44 5.08 -13.96 8.09
C ALA A 44 4.62 -12.81 9.00
N ALA A 45 3.55 -13.00 9.77
CA ALA A 45 3.08 -12.00 10.74
C ALA A 45 4.08 -11.74 11.90
N GLN A 46 4.98 -12.70 12.18
CA GLN A 46 5.99 -12.58 13.22
C GLN A 46 7.33 -12.02 12.70
N THR A 47 7.62 -12.20 11.41
CA THR A 47 8.90 -11.80 10.80
C THR A 47 8.84 -10.47 10.06
N THR A 48 7.64 -9.99 9.70
CA THR A 48 7.49 -8.69 9.03
C THR A 48 7.77 -7.54 10.00
N ALA A 49 8.67 -6.64 9.61
CA ALA A 49 8.96 -5.45 10.41
C ALA A 49 7.77 -4.47 10.42
N LEU A 50 7.62 -3.69 11.49
CA LEU A 50 6.53 -2.71 11.59
C LEU A 50 6.53 -1.71 10.41
N SER A 51 7.71 -1.28 9.96
CA SER A 51 7.85 -0.35 8.83
C SER A 51 7.36 -0.97 7.50
N GLU A 52 7.65 -2.25 7.28
CA GLU A 52 7.17 -3.02 6.12
C GLU A 52 5.64 -3.15 6.18
N ALA A 53 5.10 -3.53 7.34
CA ALA A 53 3.65 -3.63 7.54
C ALA A 53 2.93 -2.29 7.31
N MET A 54 3.51 -1.16 7.75
CA MET A 54 2.93 0.16 7.53
C MET A 54 2.96 0.56 6.04
N ARG A 55 4.05 0.30 5.32
CA ARG A 55 4.12 0.55 3.86
C ARG A 55 3.10 -0.29 3.11
N ALA A 56 3.02 -1.58 3.40
CA ALA A 56 2.02 -2.46 2.80
C ALA A 56 0.58 -2.01 3.12
N GLY A 57 0.34 -1.57 4.35
CA GLY A 57 -0.93 -0.96 4.76
C GLY A 57 -1.28 0.29 3.98
N TYR A 58 -0.29 1.14 3.66
CA TYR A 58 -0.49 2.32 2.83
C TYR A 58 -0.96 1.94 1.41
N CYS A 59 -0.29 1.01 0.71
CA CYS A 59 -0.76 0.56 -0.61
C CYS A 59 -2.18 -0.01 -0.54
N ARG A 60 -2.45 -0.89 0.44
CA ARG A 60 -3.77 -1.51 0.61
C ARG A 60 -4.87 -0.45 0.80
N GLY A 61 -4.61 0.54 1.65
CA GLY A 61 -5.55 1.63 1.95
C GLY A 61 -5.83 2.52 0.73
N VAL A 62 -4.80 2.88 -0.04
CA VAL A 62 -4.97 3.67 -1.27
C VAL A 62 -5.81 2.93 -2.31
N LEU A 63 -5.54 1.64 -2.54
CA LEU A 63 -6.34 0.80 -3.45
C LEU A 63 -7.80 0.69 -3.00
N ASP A 64 -8.04 0.44 -1.71
CA ASP A 64 -9.39 0.34 -1.18
C ASP A 64 -10.15 1.67 -1.28
N GLU A 65 -9.48 2.80 -1.02
CA GLU A 65 -10.11 4.11 -1.15
C GLU A 65 -10.43 4.44 -2.61
N TYR A 66 -9.50 4.19 -3.55
CA TYR A 66 -9.75 4.40 -4.97
C TYR A 66 -10.97 3.59 -5.45
N ARG A 67 -11.07 2.32 -5.04
CA ARG A 67 -12.20 1.43 -5.38
C ARG A 67 -13.54 1.86 -4.76
N ARG A 68 -13.54 2.67 -3.70
CA ARG A 68 -14.77 3.25 -3.14
C ARG A 68 -15.34 4.35 -4.03
N HIS A 69 -14.47 5.05 -4.75
CA HIS A 69 -14.87 6.19 -5.61
C HIS A 69 -15.01 5.80 -7.08
N TYR A 70 -14.35 4.72 -7.53
CA TYR A 70 -14.31 4.31 -8.93
C TYR A 70 -14.71 2.84 -9.15
N GLN A 71 -15.41 2.56 -10.27
CA GLN A 71 -15.86 1.21 -10.62
C GLN A 71 -14.78 0.40 -11.36
N CYS A 72 -13.85 -0.18 -10.62
CA CYS A 72 -12.76 -0.92 -11.24
C CYS A 72 -13.19 -2.17 -12.01
N ARG A 73 -12.60 -2.35 -13.21
CA ARG A 73 -12.72 -3.58 -13.98
C ARG A 73 -12.02 -4.74 -13.29
N ARG A 74 -10.91 -4.47 -12.59
CA ARG A 74 -10.25 -5.43 -11.70
C ARG A 74 -10.76 -5.27 -10.28
N SER A 75 -11.29 -6.36 -9.70
CA SER A 75 -11.85 -6.37 -8.34
C SER A 75 -10.87 -6.88 -7.29
N ASP A 76 -9.84 -7.64 -7.69
CA ASP A 76 -8.83 -8.16 -6.77
C ASP A 76 -7.77 -7.08 -6.50
N TRP A 77 -7.61 -6.74 -5.23
CA TRP A 77 -6.60 -5.77 -4.81
C TRP A 77 -5.18 -6.28 -5.00
N ARG A 78 -4.96 -7.60 -4.97
CA ARG A 78 -3.64 -8.20 -5.17
C ARG A 78 -3.18 -7.99 -6.61
N ASP A 79 -4.06 -8.22 -7.57
CA ASP A 79 -3.77 -7.95 -8.99
C ASP A 79 -3.45 -6.46 -9.22
N GLN A 80 -4.21 -5.57 -8.58
CA GLN A 80 -3.96 -4.13 -8.65
C GLN A 80 -2.60 -3.76 -8.05
N ALA A 81 -2.27 -4.28 -6.87
CA ALA A 81 -0.98 -4.05 -6.21
C ALA A 81 0.19 -4.58 -7.06
N GLU A 82 0.05 -5.76 -7.66
CA GLU A 82 1.06 -6.34 -8.56
C GLU A 82 1.28 -5.48 -9.81
N ILE A 83 0.23 -4.90 -10.39
CA ILE A 83 0.36 -4.00 -11.54
C ILE A 83 1.15 -2.75 -11.17
N ILE A 84 0.83 -2.13 -10.03
CA ILE A 84 1.54 -0.93 -9.56
C ILE A 84 3.00 -1.27 -9.26
N ALA A 85 3.27 -2.35 -8.51
CA ALA A 85 4.60 -2.76 -8.09
C ALA A 85 5.58 -3.07 -9.24
N ARG A 86 5.08 -3.36 -10.45
CA ARG A 86 5.90 -3.66 -11.64
C ARG A 86 6.42 -2.42 -12.37
N HIS A 87 6.02 -1.21 -11.98
CA HIS A 87 6.51 0.01 -12.63
C HIS A 87 7.96 0.29 -12.24
N SER A 88 8.78 0.65 -13.24
CA SER A 88 10.16 1.04 -13.05
C SER A 88 10.30 2.56 -12.83
N PRO A 89 11.40 3.05 -12.22
CA PRO A 89 11.61 4.47 -11.99
C PRO A 89 11.45 5.34 -13.25
N ALA A 90 11.92 4.87 -14.40
CA ALA A 90 11.81 5.59 -15.67
C ALA A 90 10.34 5.80 -16.10
N GLN A 91 9.44 4.89 -15.73
CA GLN A 91 8.01 5.04 -16.02
C GLN A 91 7.33 6.04 -15.08
N LEU A 92 7.91 6.30 -13.91
CA LEU A 92 7.37 7.24 -12.92
C LEU A 92 7.73 8.69 -13.24
N GLU A 93 8.60 8.93 -14.22
CA GLU A 93 8.86 10.27 -14.75
C GLU A 93 7.66 10.84 -15.53
N GLU A 94 6.79 9.96 -16.05
CA GLU A 94 5.65 10.30 -16.91
C GLU A 94 4.28 9.97 -16.28
N LEU A 95 4.24 9.24 -15.17
CA LEU A 95 3.02 8.76 -14.53
C LEU A 95 2.86 9.36 -13.14
N ASP A 96 1.67 9.86 -12.84
CA ASP A 96 1.30 10.23 -11.49
C ASP A 96 0.60 9.08 -10.73
N VAL A 97 0.19 9.35 -9.50
CA VAL A 97 -0.53 8.39 -8.66
C VAL A 97 -1.87 7.98 -9.28
N ASP A 98 -2.61 8.91 -9.87
CA ASP A 98 -3.93 8.63 -10.44
C ASP A 98 -3.79 7.79 -11.71
N ASP A 99 -2.77 8.02 -12.53
CA ASP A 99 -2.46 7.17 -13.69
C ASP A 99 -2.17 5.72 -13.28
N LEU A 100 -1.35 5.53 -12.23
CA LEU A 100 -1.04 4.21 -11.70
C LEU A 100 -2.31 3.51 -11.20
N LEU A 101 -3.17 4.23 -10.47
CA LEU A 101 -4.40 3.69 -9.93
C LEU A 101 -5.43 3.38 -11.03
N ALA A 102 -5.61 4.25 -12.02
CA ALA A 102 -6.49 4.02 -13.16
C ALA A 102 -6.06 2.77 -13.95
N LYS A 103 -4.76 2.66 -14.24
CA LYS A 103 -4.19 1.51 -14.94
C LYS A 103 -4.35 0.22 -14.16
N ALA A 104 -4.13 0.24 -12.84
CA ALA A 104 -4.36 -0.91 -11.96
C ALA A 104 -5.84 -1.28 -11.87
N CYS A 105 -6.72 -0.29 -11.82
CA CYS A 105 -8.17 -0.43 -11.83
C CYS A 105 -8.71 -1.03 -13.15
N GLY A 106 -7.95 -0.90 -14.24
CA GLY A 106 -8.21 -1.54 -15.53
C GLY A 106 -8.75 -0.61 -16.60
N TYR A 107 -8.50 0.68 -16.46
CA TYR A 107 -8.76 1.68 -17.49
C TYR A 107 -7.57 1.86 -18.42
#